data_AF-A0A918ZDJ7-F1
#
_entry.id   AF-A0A918ZDJ7-F1
#
_cell.length_a   1.000
_cell.length_b   1.000
_cell.length_c   1.000
_cell.angle_alpha   90.00
_cell.angle_beta   90.00
_cell.angle_gamma   90.00
#
_symmetry.space_group_name_H-M   'P 1'
#
loop_
_entity.id
_entity.type
_entity.pdbx_description
1 polymer ?
#
loop_
_entity_poly.entity_id
_entity_poly.type
_entity_poly.pdbx_seq_one_letter_code
_entity_poly.pdbx_strand_id
1 'polypeptide(L)' 'MYSGTGIPTLQYGPGDVRLAHGPQEQIHVSDIVTVTRALMLATLRAVGTK' A
#
# COMPACT_ATOMS: atom_id res chain seq x y z
N MET A 1 -3.92 11.92 -9.52
CA MET A 1 -3.55 10.51 -9.30
C MET A 1 -3.10 9.90 -10.62
N TYR A 2 -2.11 8.99 -10.60
CA TYR A 2 -1.48 8.41 -11.80
C TYR A 2 -2.45 7.69 -12.76
N SER A 3 -3.56 7.16 -12.25
CA SER A 3 -4.63 6.58 -13.07
C SER A 3 -5.25 7.58 -14.05
N GLY A 4 -5.37 8.85 -13.67
CA GLY A 4 -5.90 9.92 -14.53
C GLY A 4 -4.99 10.29 -15.69
N THR A 5 -3.74 9.83 -15.69
CA THR A 5 -2.77 10.04 -16.77
C THR A 5 -2.46 8.75 -17.53
N GLY A 6 -3.34 7.74 -17.45
CA GLY A 6 -3.21 6.48 -18.20
C GLY A 6 -2.26 5.45 -17.58
N ILE A 7 -1.76 5.66 -16.36
CA ILE A 7 -0.91 4.68 -15.67
C ILE A 7 -1.78 3.78 -14.78
N PRO A 8 -1.86 2.47 -15.05
CA PRO A 8 -2.58 1.54 -14.18
C PRO A 8 -2.04 1.62 -12.74
N THR A 9 -2.90 1.98 -11.79
CA THR A 9 -2.51 2.26 -10.41
C THR A 9 -3.50 1.62 -9.45
N LEU A 10 -3.00 0.96 -8.41
CA LEU A 10 -3.78 0.44 -7.28
C LEU A 10 -3.28 1.09 -5.99
N GLN A 11 -4.18 1.58 -5.15
CA GLN A 11 -3.86 1.97 -3.78
C GLN A 11 -4.11 0.76 -2.86
N TYR A 12 -3.07 0.31 -2.18
CA TYR A 12 -3.14 -0.77 -1.20
C TYR A 12 -2.19 -0.45 -0.04
N GLY A 13 -2.77 -0.15 1.11
CA GLY A 13 -2.07 0.30 2.31
C GLY A 13 -2.86 -0.05 3.56
N PRO A 14 -2.19 -0.12 4.73
CA PRO A 14 -2.85 -0.39 6.00
C PRO A 14 -3.51 0.89 6.54
N GLY A 15 -4.28 0.71 7.61
CA GLY A 15 -4.88 1.81 8.38
C GLY A 15 -6.41 1.81 8.35
N ASP A 16 -6.99 2.44 9.36
CA ASP A 16 -8.43 2.64 9.46
C ASP A 16 -8.78 4.05 8.98
N VAL A 17 -9.55 4.14 7.90
CA VAL A 17 -9.98 5.43 7.33
C VAL A 17 -10.77 6.28 8.34
N ARG A 18 -11.38 5.66 9.35
CA ARG A 18 -12.12 6.37 10.40
C ARG A 18 -11.20 7.13 11.36
N LEU A 19 -9.93 6.73 11.46
CA LEU A 19 -8.91 7.38 12.29
C LEU A 19 -7.99 8.30 11.48
N ALA A 20 -8.06 8.23 10.14
CA ALA A 20 -7.22 9.01 9.26
C ALA A 20 -7.41 10.52 9.48
N HIS A 21 -6.33 11.29 9.34
CA HIS A 21 -6.31 12.74 9.47
C HIS A 21 -6.70 13.27 10.86
N GLY A 22 -6.58 12.43 11.90
CA GLY A 22 -6.84 12.78 13.30
C GLY A 22 -5.63 12.55 14.21
N PRO A 23 -5.62 13.13 15.43
CA PRO A 23 -4.52 12.93 16.38
C PRO A 23 -4.32 11.48 16.84
N GLN A 24 -5.36 10.64 16.70
CA GLN A 24 -5.34 9.23 17.04
C GLN A 24 -5.02 8.32 15.84
N GLU A 25 -4.55 8.89 14.72
CA GLU A 25 -4.11 8.12 13.57
C GLU A 25 -2.99 7.15 13.98
N GLN A 26 -3.28 5.86 13.87
CA GLN A 26 -2.35 4.79 14.23
C GLN A 26 -2.66 3.56 13.40
N ILE A 27 -1.66 2.71 13.22
CA ILE A 27 -1.77 1.44 12.50
C ILE A 27 -1.02 0.35 13.27
N HIS A 28 -1.43 -0.91 13.12
CA HIS A 28 -0.66 -2.01 13.69
C HIS A 28 0.61 -2.27 12.86
N VAL A 29 1.74 -2.49 13.54
CA VAL A 29 3.01 -2.82 12.88
C VAL A 29 2.90 -4.09 12.04
N SER A 30 2.07 -5.06 12.47
CA SER A 30 1.78 -6.28 11.70
C SER A 30 1.17 -5.98 10.32
N ASP A 31 0.37 -4.93 10.21
CA ASP A 31 -0.32 -4.56 8.98
C ASP A 31 0.67 -3.96 7.99
N ILE A 32 1.65 -3.17 8.49
CA ILE A 32 2.78 -2.69 7.70
C ILE A 32 3.53 -3.87 7.10
N VAL A 33 3.95 -4.83 7.94
CA VAL A 33 4.72 -6.01 7.49
C VAL A 33 3.94 -6.80 6.43
N THR A 34 2.63 -6.95 6.63
CA THR A 34 1.74 -7.68 5.71
C THR A 34 1.65 -6.98 4.36
N VAL A 35 1.37 -5.68 4.35
CA VAL A 35 1.29 -4.88 3.12
C VAL A 35 2.63 -4.84 2.40
N THR A 36 3.74 -4.65 3.12
CA THR A 36 5.08 -4.65 2.52
C THR A 36 5.38 -5.98 1.81
N ARG A 37 5.06 -7.13 2.42
CA ARG A 37 5.24 -8.44 1.78
C ARG A 37 4.41 -8.57 0.50
N ALA A 38 3.16 -8.12 0.54
CA ALA A 38 2.28 -8.16 -0.64
C ALA A 38 2.82 -7.26 -1.77
N LEU A 39 3.23 -6.02 -1.46
CA LEU A 39 3.81 -5.09 -2.43
C LEU A 39 5.15 -5.58 -2.99
N MET A 40 5.98 -6.21 -2.16
CA MET A 40 7.19 -6.88 -2.63
C MET A 40 6.87 -7.97 -3.65
N LEU A 41 5.96 -8.89 -3.31
CA LEU A 41 5.57 -9.97 -4.22
C LEU A 41 4.96 -9.43 -5.53
N ALA A 42 4.11 -8.40 -5.43
CA ALA A 42 3.53 -7.74 -6.60
C ALA A 42 4.62 -7.10 -7.49
N THR A 43 5.57 -6.42 -6.87
CA THR A 43 6.72 -5.83 -7.58
C THR A 43 7.54 -6.90 -8.28
N LEU A 44 7.97 -7.95 -7.57
CA LEU A 44 8.78 -9.03 -8.14
C LEU A 44 8.05 -9.74 -9.31
N ARG A 45 6.72 -9.88 -9.24
CA ARG A 45 5.89 -10.41 -10.34
C ARG A 45 5.79 -9.46 -11.53
N ALA A 46 5.75 -8.16 -11.28
CA ALA A 46 5.59 -7.15 -12.33
C ALA A 46 6.91 -6.78 -13.04
N VAL A 47 8.03 -6.72 -12.30
CA VAL A 47 9.32 -6.21 -12.83
C VAL A 47 10.44 -7.26 -12.88
N GLY A 48 10.26 -8.43 -12.24
CA GLY A 48 11.27 -9.49 -12.19
C GLY A 48 12.24 -9.39 -11.01
N THR A 49 13.19 -10.34 -10.93
CA THR A 49 14.06 -10.58 -9.75
C THR A 49 15.56 -10.67 -10.09
N LYS A 50 16.00 -9.97 -11.14
CA LYS A 50 17.38 -10.07 -11.65
C LYS A 50 18.45 -9.62 -10.65
#